data_AF-A0A194VDH4-F1
#
_entry.id   AF-A0A194VDH4-F1
#
_cell.length_a   1.000
_cell.length_b   1.000
_cell.length_c   1.000
_cell.angle_alpha   90.00
_cell.angle_beta   90.00
_cell.angle_gamma   90.00
#
_symmetry.space_group_name_H-M   'P 1'
#
loop_
_entity.id
_entity.type
_entity.pdbx_description
1 polymer ?
#
loop_
_entity_poly.entity_id
_entity_poly.type
_entity_poly.pdbx_seq_one_letter_code
_entity_poly.pdbx_strand_id
1 'polypeptide(L)'
;MAELSLESSYLWNYCAPDGSFSFEPQSPWKLAWAFQIVLGFGSLTFTQAKVIDVVWDIGVGRIGQTILAYFSWKAFAVYVRMSMERAPITYRVFWTSFMQNEATFRSTVRMVRDFTMRRSLRSKAAMVFMVASMIFIMVFPTLASAMTGYTASNETVIKLEDGTQAPFDDFRQFYYIIHDGNRVNLSAEYLVFSRYDACDYGSCVDDYIREYGILKDINSTWERFPNVIQLPSPTLDITPYDGKANNKSFIYTPDNTTYTLPNITSNAVCQPVMIDLQQRYQWGFSVLQLELTLILFTIWSFGVWIMWLDAHFKLASRGRYEVPHGFKATLYLADSIRDDFIGVGEEPESLTKDEFRRQAREHLKGGRVEIQAPQLENDDSFRRWFWHWVKGNKLWTLSFLFAIGTSFNFRGNSILLLMMSFAMAAGWGKKTRATMAWAAIIVGSIVNLTMFYISYREIHGLD
;
A
#
# COMPACT_ATOMS: atom_id res chain seq x y z
N MET A 1 -11.40 30.16 26.45
CA MET A 1 -10.42 29.23 27.03
C MET A 1 -11.23 28.13 27.69
N ALA A 2 -11.62 27.14 26.89
CA ALA A 2 -12.30 25.93 27.34
C ALA A 2 -11.27 24.83 27.17
N GLU A 3 -10.82 24.26 28.28
CA GLU A 3 -9.91 23.12 28.29
C GLU A 3 -10.60 21.97 27.57
N LEU A 4 -9.96 21.55 26.47
CA LEU A 4 -10.28 20.31 25.78
C LEU A 4 -10.12 19.18 26.79
N SER A 5 -11.23 18.52 27.10
CA SER A 5 -11.29 17.17 27.67
C SER A 5 -10.42 16.24 26.83
N LEU A 6 -9.23 15.97 27.36
CA LEU A 6 -8.16 15.21 26.74
C LEU A 6 -8.30 13.73 27.12
N GLU A 7 -9.41 13.12 26.71
CA GLU A 7 -9.56 11.67 26.58
C GLU A 7 -10.32 11.42 25.26
N SER A 8 -9.60 11.59 24.15
CA SER A 8 -10.08 11.08 22.88
C SER A 8 -10.04 9.55 22.95
N SER A 9 -11.20 8.96 23.19
CA SER A 9 -11.60 7.64 22.68
C SER A 9 -10.68 7.16 21.55
N TYR A 10 -9.79 6.23 21.89
CA TYR A 10 -8.92 5.55 20.92
C TYR A 10 -9.79 4.98 19.80
N LEU A 11 -9.57 5.46 18.58
CA LEU A 11 -10.42 5.27 17.39
C LEU A 11 -10.33 3.82 16.85
N TRP A 12 -10.70 2.85 17.67
CA TRP A 12 -10.96 1.47 17.26
C TRP A 12 -12.45 1.35 16.98
N ASN A 13 -12.80 1.07 15.73
CA ASN A 13 -14.17 0.69 15.42
C ASN A 13 -14.35 -0.75 15.90
N TYR A 14 -15.20 -0.96 16.92
CA TYR A 14 -15.54 -2.29 17.42
C TYR A 14 -16.28 -3.14 16.37
N CYS A 15 -16.72 -2.52 15.27
CA CYS A 15 -17.23 -3.19 14.10
C CYS A 15 -16.10 -3.58 13.15
N ALA A 16 -15.92 -4.88 13.00
CA ALA A 16 -15.10 -5.44 11.96
C ALA A 16 -15.73 -5.21 10.57
N PRO A 17 -14.93 -5.23 9.49
CA PRO A 17 -15.44 -5.03 8.12
C PRO A 17 -16.46 -6.08 7.64
N ASP A 18 -16.51 -7.24 8.29
CA ASP A 18 -17.51 -8.29 8.05
C ASP A 18 -18.82 -8.08 8.82
N GLY A 19 -18.94 -6.99 9.57
CA GLY A 19 -20.10 -6.66 10.40
C GLY A 19 -20.11 -7.36 11.76
N SER A 20 -19.07 -8.10 12.12
CA SER A 20 -18.94 -8.69 13.45
C SER A 20 -18.48 -7.64 14.47
N PHE A 21 -18.98 -7.77 15.70
CA PHE A 21 -18.55 -6.95 16.83
C PHE A 21 -17.42 -7.65 17.58
N SER A 22 -16.38 -6.90 17.97
CA SER A 22 -15.30 -7.41 18.82
C SER A 22 -14.67 -6.31 19.66
N PHE A 23 -14.44 -6.62 20.94
CA PHE A 23 -13.65 -5.80 21.85
C PHE A 23 -12.14 -5.91 21.62
N GLU A 24 -11.70 -6.96 20.92
CA GLU A 24 -10.29 -7.17 20.66
C GLU A 24 -9.89 -6.53 19.33
N PRO A 25 -8.75 -5.82 19.28
CA PRO A 25 -8.24 -5.23 18.05
C PRO A 25 -7.96 -6.35 17.05
N GLN A 26 -8.68 -6.32 15.93
CA GLN A 26 -8.56 -7.33 14.89
C GLN A 26 -7.41 -7.00 13.94
N SER A 27 -6.64 -8.02 13.56
CA SER A 27 -5.55 -7.84 12.60
C SER A 27 -6.10 -7.39 11.23
N PRO A 28 -5.55 -6.32 10.63
CA PRO A 28 -5.98 -5.85 9.32
C PRO A 28 -5.59 -6.79 8.17
N TRP A 29 -4.75 -7.79 8.43
CA TRP A 29 -4.18 -8.72 7.44
C TRP A 29 -4.98 -10.02 7.28
N LYS A 30 -6.21 -10.09 7.79
CA LYS A 30 -7.06 -11.28 7.63
C LYS A 30 -7.40 -11.51 6.16
N LEU A 31 -7.07 -12.70 5.65
CA LEU A 31 -7.39 -13.11 4.27
C LEU A 31 -8.89 -13.00 3.93
N ALA A 32 -9.78 -13.24 4.90
CA ALA A 32 -11.23 -13.08 4.73
C ALA A 32 -11.63 -11.63 4.36
N TRP A 33 -10.78 -10.65 4.68
CA TRP A 33 -11.00 -9.23 4.43
C TRP A 33 -10.23 -8.72 3.22
N ALA A 34 -9.71 -9.62 2.37
CA ALA A 34 -8.95 -9.24 1.18
C ALA A 34 -9.72 -8.28 0.26
N PHE A 35 -11.05 -8.37 0.18
CA PHE A 35 -11.89 -7.47 -0.62
C PHE A 35 -12.71 -6.49 0.22
N GLN A 36 -12.43 -6.40 1.52
CA GLN A 36 -13.11 -5.49 2.44
C GLN A 36 -12.29 -4.22 2.65
N ILE A 37 -12.99 -3.11 2.92
CA ILE A 37 -12.35 -1.86 3.30
C ILE A 37 -12.02 -1.92 4.78
N VAL A 38 -10.76 -2.25 5.09
CA VAL A 38 -10.26 -2.35 6.46
C VAL A 38 -9.80 -0.99 6.98
N LEU A 39 -9.29 -0.15 6.08
CA LEU A 39 -8.80 1.19 6.38
C LEU A 39 -9.71 2.22 5.71
N GLY A 40 -10.85 2.50 6.35
CA GLY A 40 -11.84 3.50 5.92
C GLY A 40 -11.57 4.88 6.51
N PHE A 41 -11.89 5.92 5.74
CA PHE A 41 -11.77 7.32 6.14
C PHE A 41 -13.02 8.13 5.80
N GLY A 42 -13.33 9.07 6.69
CA GLY A 42 -14.37 10.07 6.51
C GLY A 42 -15.79 9.58 6.77
N SER A 43 -16.70 10.54 6.93
CA SER A 43 -18.15 10.33 6.97
C SER A 43 -18.78 11.03 5.77
N LEU A 44 -18.88 10.28 4.68
CA LEU A 44 -19.22 10.78 3.35
C LEU A 44 -20.66 10.40 2.99
N THR A 45 -21.30 11.22 2.16
CA THR A 45 -22.50 10.81 1.45
C THR A 45 -22.14 9.79 0.36
N PHE A 46 -23.11 8.98 -0.08
CA PHE A 46 -22.91 8.03 -1.18
C PHE A 46 -22.29 8.70 -2.42
N THR A 47 -22.80 9.87 -2.80
CA THR A 47 -22.32 10.61 -3.97
C THR A 47 -20.86 11.04 -3.82
N GLN A 48 -20.47 11.53 -2.65
CA GLN A 48 -19.08 11.94 -2.40
C GLN A 48 -18.13 10.75 -2.47
N ALA A 49 -18.46 9.64 -1.77
CA ALA A 49 -17.64 8.44 -1.77
C ALA A 49 -17.47 7.87 -3.19
N LYS A 50 -18.57 7.84 -3.96
CA LYS A 50 -18.55 7.36 -5.36
C LYS A 50 -17.73 8.26 -6.29
N VAL A 51 -17.76 9.57 -6.10
CA VAL A 51 -16.93 10.50 -6.88
C VAL A 51 -15.45 10.26 -6.60
N ILE A 52 -15.06 10.10 -5.33
CA ILE A 52 -13.66 9.82 -4.95
C ILE A 52 -13.19 8.52 -5.60
N ASP A 53 -14.00 7.46 -5.52
CA ASP A 53 -13.72 6.16 -6.11
C ASP A 53 -13.51 6.24 -7.64
N VAL A 54 -14.40 6.94 -8.35
CA VAL A 54 -14.26 7.17 -9.81
C VAL A 54 -13.00 7.97 -10.15
N VAL A 55 -12.69 9.02 -9.37
CA VAL A 55 -11.49 9.82 -9.57
C VAL A 55 -10.23 8.98 -9.36
N TRP A 56 -10.22 8.11 -8.36
CA TRP A 56 -9.13 7.18 -8.10
C TRP A 56 -8.93 6.19 -9.25
N ASP A 57 -9.99 5.56 -9.74
CA ASP A 57 -9.93 4.59 -10.85
C ASP A 57 -9.39 5.22 -12.15
N ILE A 58 -9.79 6.46 -12.43
CA ILE A 58 -9.31 7.20 -13.61
C ILE A 58 -7.85 7.62 -13.39
N GLY A 59 -7.56 8.28 -12.27
CA GLY A 59 -6.25 8.87 -11.99
C GLY A 59 -5.19 7.82 -11.68
N VAL A 60 -5.37 7.05 -10.61
CA VAL A 60 -4.41 6.04 -10.20
C VAL A 60 -4.49 4.83 -11.13
N GLY A 61 -5.68 4.34 -11.46
CA GLY A 61 -5.83 3.17 -12.34
C GLY A 61 -5.36 3.42 -13.77
N ARG A 62 -6.07 4.25 -14.54
CA ARG A 62 -5.84 4.39 -15.99
C ARG A 62 -4.65 5.27 -16.35
N ILE A 63 -4.49 6.42 -15.69
CA ILE A 63 -3.33 7.28 -15.95
C ILE A 63 -2.06 6.60 -15.41
N GLY A 64 -2.13 5.98 -14.23
CA GLY A 64 -1.04 5.16 -13.69
C GLY A 64 -0.62 4.02 -14.63
N GLN A 65 -1.57 3.27 -15.20
CA GLN A 65 -1.27 2.25 -16.21
C GLN A 65 -0.52 2.81 -17.42
N THR A 66 -0.94 3.98 -17.92
CA THR A 66 -0.30 4.65 -19.06
C THR A 66 1.14 5.03 -18.74
N ILE A 67 1.39 5.54 -17.53
CA ILE A 67 2.72 5.88 -17.03
C ILE A 67 3.61 4.63 -16.93
N LEU A 68 3.11 3.55 -16.32
CA LEU A 68 3.81 2.27 -16.21
C LEU A 68 4.18 1.68 -17.58
N ALA A 69 3.23 1.71 -18.52
CA ALA A 69 3.43 1.27 -19.89
C ALA A 69 4.52 2.09 -20.60
N TYR A 70 4.46 3.43 -20.49
CA TYR A 70 5.44 4.33 -21.09
C TYR A 70 6.87 4.07 -20.60
N PHE A 71 7.07 3.91 -19.28
CA PHE A 71 8.41 3.67 -18.74
C PHE A 71 8.95 2.28 -19.04
N SER A 72 8.08 1.27 -18.95
CA SER A 72 8.44 -0.09 -19.33
C SER A 72 8.84 -0.15 -20.80
N TRP A 73 8.09 0.53 -21.67
CA TRP A 73 8.41 0.65 -23.09
C TRP A 73 9.80 1.22 -23.32
N LYS A 74 10.13 2.35 -22.69
CA LYS A 74 11.44 2.99 -22.84
C LYS A 74 12.58 2.08 -22.38
N ALA A 75 12.45 1.41 -21.24
CA ALA A 75 13.46 0.49 -20.75
C ALA A 75 13.60 -0.74 -21.66
N PHE A 76 12.47 -1.32 -22.08
CA PHE A 76 12.42 -2.51 -22.91
C PHE A 76 12.99 -2.25 -24.31
N ALA A 77 12.71 -1.11 -24.93
CA ALA A 77 13.27 -0.77 -26.24
C ALA A 77 14.80 -0.67 -26.21
N VAL A 78 15.37 -0.05 -25.16
CA VAL A 78 16.82 0.05 -24.97
C VAL A 78 17.44 -1.32 -24.71
N TYR A 79 16.79 -2.15 -23.89
CA TYR A 79 17.25 -3.51 -23.63
C TYR A 79 17.18 -4.42 -24.86
N VAL A 80 16.08 -4.38 -25.61
CA VAL A 80 15.91 -5.16 -26.85
C VAL A 80 17.00 -4.79 -27.84
N ARG A 81 17.29 -3.50 -28.02
CA ARG A 81 18.40 -3.04 -28.87
C ARG A 81 19.74 -3.64 -28.43
N MET A 82 20.04 -3.58 -27.13
CA MET A 82 21.27 -4.17 -26.61
C MET A 82 21.33 -5.68 -26.86
N SER A 83 20.19 -6.37 -26.79
CA SER A 83 20.13 -7.81 -27.08
C SER A 83 20.31 -8.13 -28.57
N MET A 84 19.88 -7.23 -29.47
CA MET A 84 20.02 -7.39 -30.93
C MET A 84 21.47 -7.43 -31.41
N GLU A 85 22.40 -6.87 -30.63
CA GLU A 85 23.83 -6.92 -30.92
C GLU A 85 24.44 -8.31 -30.76
N ARG A 86 23.74 -9.22 -30.06
CA ARG A 86 24.26 -10.55 -29.70
C ARG A 86 23.35 -11.68 -30.16
N ALA A 87 22.08 -11.38 -30.43
CA ALA A 87 21.12 -12.36 -30.89
C ALA A 87 20.08 -11.69 -31.81
N PRO A 88 19.79 -12.29 -32.98
CA PRO A 88 18.75 -11.80 -33.90
C PRO A 88 17.37 -11.84 -33.26
N ILE A 89 16.61 -10.77 -33.46
CA ILE A 89 15.18 -10.74 -33.16
C ILE A 89 14.34 -10.91 -34.43
N THR A 90 13.06 -11.24 -34.30
CA THR A 90 12.15 -11.35 -35.45
C THR A 90 11.73 -9.97 -35.97
N TYR A 91 11.38 -9.87 -37.25
CA TYR A 91 10.90 -8.61 -37.88
C TYR A 91 9.78 -7.96 -37.08
N ARG A 92 8.91 -8.79 -36.52
CA ARG A 92 7.75 -8.33 -35.77
C ARG A 92 8.11 -7.72 -34.43
N VAL A 93 9.04 -8.31 -33.69
CA VAL A 93 9.53 -7.74 -32.43
C VAL A 93 10.26 -6.43 -32.70
N PHE A 94 11.01 -6.35 -33.80
CA PHE A 94 11.65 -5.10 -34.21
C PHE A 94 10.61 -4.03 -34.56
N TRP A 95 9.65 -4.36 -35.41
CA TRP A 95 8.56 -3.46 -35.81
C TRP A 95 7.77 -2.96 -34.60
N THR A 96 7.38 -3.86 -33.68
CA THR A 96 6.69 -3.45 -32.46
C THR A 96 7.59 -2.50 -31.68
N SER A 97 8.79 -2.92 -31.29
CA SER A 97 9.66 -2.19 -30.35
C SER A 97 10.17 -0.83 -30.84
N PHE A 98 10.37 -0.65 -32.16
CA PHE A 98 11.03 0.54 -32.72
C PHE A 98 10.16 1.36 -33.66
N MET A 99 9.04 0.82 -34.15
CA MET A 99 8.18 1.49 -35.13
C MET A 99 6.73 1.70 -34.65
N GLN A 100 6.20 0.82 -33.80
CA GLN A 100 4.90 1.10 -33.15
C GLN A 100 5.11 2.00 -31.95
N ASN A 101 4.53 3.20 -32.01
CA ASN A 101 4.52 4.14 -30.87
C ASN A 101 3.45 3.81 -29.82
N GLU A 102 2.73 2.69 -29.97
CA GLU A 102 1.59 2.35 -29.13
C GLU A 102 1.69 0.94 -28.53
N ALA A 103 1.59 0.87 -27.20
CA ALA A 103 1.47 -0.37 -26.45
C ALA A 103 0.02 -0.89 -26.50
N THR A 104 -0.42 -1.39 -27.65
CA THR A 104 -1.76 -2.00 -27.77
C THR A 104 -1.80 -3.39 -27.11
N PHE A 105 -2.89 -3.74 -26.43
CA PHE A 105 -3.13 -5.07 -25.83
C PHE A 105 -2.75 -6.24 -26.76
N ARG A 106 -3.18 -6.15 -28.03
CA ARG A 106 -2.90 -7.18 -29.04
C ARG A 106 -1.41 -7.27 -29.36
N SER A 107 -0.69 -6.15 -29.37
CA SER A 107 0.75 -6.09 -29.60
C SER A 107 1.51 -6.78 -28.48
N THR A 108 1.13 -6.51 -27.22
CA THR A 108 1.68 -7.14 -26.02
C THR A 108 1.56 -8.66 -26.07
N VAL A 109 0.36 -9.21 -26.26
CA VAL A 109 0.13 -10.67 -26.33
C VAL A 109 0.96 -11.32 -27.45
N ARG A 110 1.06 -10.64 -28.59
CA ARG A 110 1.86 -11.13 -29.73
C ARG A 110 3.36 -11.10 -29.45
N MET A 111 3.84 -10.06 -28.77
CA MET A 111 5.24 -9.91 -28.39
C MET A 111 5.63 -10.95 -27.34
N VAL A 112 4.76 -11.23 -26.36
CA VAL A 112 4.92 -12.33 -25.39
C VAL A 112 5.06 -13.67 -26.13
N ARG A 113 4.14 -13.98 -27.05
CA ARG A 113 4.19 -15.23 -27.84
C ARG A 113 5.45 -15.34 -28.70
N ASP A 114 5.85 -14.25 -29.35
CA ASP A 114 7.00 -14.31 -30.26
C ASP A 114 8.33 -14.44 -29.49
N PHE A 115 8.42 -13.88 -28.28
CA PHE A 115 9.55 -14.12 -27.37
C PHE A 115 9.59 -15.54 -26.77
N THR A 116 8.44 -16.11 -26.41
CA THR A 116 8.36 -17.43 -25.77
C THR A 116 8.43 -18.59 -26.78
N MET A 117 7.81 -18.45 -27.96
CA MET A 117 7.63 -19.56 -28.90
C MET A 117 8.50 -19.50 -30.17
N ARG A 118 9.04 -18.32 -30.57
CA ARG A 118 9.80 -18.20 -31.83
C ARG A 118 11.29 -18.01 -31.63
N ARG A 119 11.69 -16.85 -31.10
CA ARG A 119 13.10 -16.51 -30.88
C ARG A 119 13.27 -15.85 -29.53
N SER A 120 13.95 -16.56 -28.65
CA SER A 120 14.20 -16.06 -27.32
C SER A 120 15.39 -15.11 -27.27
N LEU A 121 15.26 -14.03 -26.50
CA LEU A 121 16.38 -13.23 -26.04
C LEU A 121 17.40 -14.11 -25.29
N ARG A 122 18.67 -13.72 -25.31
CA ARG A 122 19.75 -14.48 -24.65
C ARG A 122 19.53 -14.63 -23.15
N SER A 123 19.04 -13.57 -22.49
CA SER A 123 18.63 -13.65 -21.08
C SER A 123 17.17 -14.10 -20.98
N LYS A 124 16.97 -15.35 -20.57
CA LYS A 124 15.64 -15.88 -20.26
C LYS A 124 15.01 -15.15 -19.08
N ALA A 125 15.81 -14.76 -18.09
CA ALA A 125 15.35 -14.00 -16.92
C ALA A 125 14.78 -12.63 -17.31
N ALA A 126 15.48 -11.87 -18.17
CA ALA A 126 15.01 -10.56 -18.63
C ALA A 126 13.72 -10.68 -19.45
N MET A 127 13.60 -11.73 -20.26
CA MET A 127 12.37 -12.00 -20.99
C MET A 127 11.20 -12.32 -20.06
N VAL A 128 11.39 -13.22 -19.09
CA VAL A 128 10.35 -13.56 -18.10
C VAL A 128 9.90 -12.29 -17.36
N PHE A 129 10.85 -11.44 -16.95
CA PHE A 129 10.53 -10.17 -16.31
C PHE A 129 9.76 -9.20 -17.24
N MET A 130 10.15 -9.08 -18.51
CA MET A 130 9.42 -8.25 -19.49
C MET A 130 7.97 -8.72 -19.67
N VAL A 131 7.77 -10.05 -19.78
CA VAL A 131 6.43 -10.65 -19.91
C VAL A 131 5.61 -10.44 -18.64
N ALA A 132 6.19 -10.70 -17.46
CA ALA A 132 5.53 -10.48 -16.17
C ALA A 132 5.14 -9.02 -15.98
N SER A 133 6.02 -8.08 -16.35
CA SER A 133 5.74 -6.65 -16.32
C SER A 133 4.59 -6.25 -17.24
N MET A 134 4.54 -6.81 -18.46
CA MET A 134 3.45 -6.57 -19.39
C MET A 134 2.10 -7.05 -18.84
N ILE A 135 2.07 -8.21 -18.19
CA ILE A 135 0.86 -8.74 -17.53
C ILE A 135 0.48 -7.85 -16.35
N PHE A 136 1.44 -7.47 -15.51
CA PHE A 136 1.21 -6.58 -14.37
C PHE A 136 0.58 -5.25 -14.81
N ILE A 137 1.16 -4.58 -15.81
CA ILE A 137 0.65 -3.31 -16.35
C ILE A 137 -0.77 -3.47 -16.89
N MET A 138 -1.08 -4.61 -17.51
CA MET A 138 -2.41 -4.90 -18.04
C MET A 138 -3.46 -5.05 -16.93
N VAL A 139 -3.11 -5.72 -15.83
CA VAL A 139 -4.01 -5.98 -14.69
C VAL A 139 -4.01 -4.82 -13.68
N PHE A 140 -3.05 -3.90 -13.76
CA PHE A 140 -2.88 -2.79 -12.83
C PHE A 140 -4.15 -1.94 -12.58
N PRO A 141 -4.95 -1.52 -13.58
CA PRO A 141 -6.19 -0.79 -13.31
C PRO A 141 -7.18 -1.59 -12.46
N THR A 142 -7.24 -2.90 -12.66
CA THR A 142 -8.12 -3.80 -11.89
C THR A 142 -7.61 -3.94 -10.46
N LEU A 143 -6.30 -4.07 -10.25
CA LEU A 143 -5.70 -4.06 -8.92
C LEU A 143 -5.94 -2.72 -8.21
N ALA A 144 -5.80 -1.61 -8.95
CA ALA A 144 -6.00 -0.27 -8.41
C ALA A 144 -7.44 -0.01 -7.96
N SER A 145 -8.41 -0.49 -8.73
CA SER A 145 -9.82 -0.42 -8.36
C SER A 145 -10.16 -1.36 -7.21
N ALA A 146 -9.64 -2.58 -7.22
CA ALA A 146 -9.95 -3.56 -6.20
C ALA A 146 -9.34 -3.24 -4.82
N MET A 147 -8.20 -2.54 -4.76
CA MET A 147 -7.54 -2.17 -3.50
C MET A 147 -8.23 -1.01 -2.78
N THR A 148 -9.13 -0.28 -3.45
CA THR A 148 -9.89 0.81 -2.87
C THR A 148 -11.39 0.57 -3.01
N GLY A 149 -12.17 1.37 -2.31
CA GLY A 149 -13.61 1.36 -2.47
C GLY A 149 -14.26 2.13 -1.35
N TYR A 150 -15.58 2.03 -1.31
CA TYR A 150 -16.37 2.59 -0.22
C TYR A 150 -17.32 1.56 0.34
N THR A 151 -17.52 1.65 1.65
CA THR A 151 -18.48 0.81 2.39
C THR A 151 -19.29 1.69 3.33
N ALA A 152 -20.39 1.15 3.84
CA ALA A 152 -21.15 1.79 4.91
C ALA A 152 -20.22 2.06 6.10
N SER A 153 -20.26 3.27 6.64
CA SER A 153 -19.64 3.53 7.93
C SER A 153 -20.52 2.84 8.97
N ASN A 154 -19.98 1.83 9.66
CA ASN A 154 -20.73 1.08 10.66
C ASN A 154 -20.32 1.54 12.06
N GLU A 155 -21.31 1.64 12.93
CA GLU A 155 -21.14 1.86 14.36
C GLU A 155 -21.72 0.68 15.15
N THR A 156 -21.25 0.51 16.38
CA THR A 156 -21.80 -0.52 17.27
C THR A 156 -23.00 0.05 18.00
N VAL A 157 -24.12 -0.66 17.90
CA VAL A 157 -25.33 -0.40 18.70
C VAL A 157 -25.64 -1.61 19.56
N ILE A 158 -26.08 -1.37 20.79
CA ILE A 158 -26.49 -2.40 21.73
C ILE A 158 -28.00 -2.46 21.74
N LYS A 159 -28.56 -3.66 21.51
CA LYS A 159 -30.00 -3.91 21.67
C LYS A 159 -30.32 -4.09 23.15
N LEU A 160 -31.15 -3.21 23.68
CA LEU A 160 -31.63 -3.24 25.05
C LEU A 160 -32.79 -4.23 25.19
N GLU A 161 -33.05 -4.71 26.42
CA GLU A 161 -34.09 -5.72 26.69
C GLU A 161 -35.51 -5.22 26.38
N ASP A 162 -35.72 -3.90 26.44
CA ASP A 162 -36.97 -3.23 26.07
C ASP A 162 -37.19 -3.14 24.55
N GLY A 163 -36.23 -3.62 23.76
CA GLY A 163 -36.24 -3.60 22.29
C GLY A 163 -35.72 -2.29 21.68
N THR A 164 -35.31 -1.32 22.51
CA THR A 164 -34.65 -0.10 22.03
C THR A 164 -33.18 -0.37 21.69
N GLN A 165 -32.54 0.60 21.04
CA GLN A 165 -31.14 0.50 20.63
C GLN A 165 -30.40 1.73 21.11
N ALA A 166 -29.25 1.52 21.74
CA ALA A 166 -28.38 2.57 22.23
C ALA A 166 -27.00 2.46 21.54
N PRO A 167 -26.39 3.59 21.12
CA PRO A 167 -25.00 3.61 20.69
C PRO A 167 -24.08 3.02 21.75
N PHE A 168 -23.06 2.27 21.35
CA PHE A 168 -22.08 1.74 22.29
C PHE A 168 -21.32 2.85 23.06
N ASP A 169 -21.19 4.04 22.48
CA ASP A 169 -20.57 5.21 23.10
C ASP A 169 -21.28 5.68 24.38
N ASP A 170 -22.56 5.33 24.57
CA ASP A 170 -23.32 5.63 25.78
C ASP A 170 -22.99 4.67 26.94
N PHE A 171 -22.23 3.60 26.68
CA PHE A 171 -21.81 2.60 27.65
C PHE A 171 -20.38 2.87 28.12
N ARG A 172 -20.20 3.05 29.43
CA ARG A 172 -18.87 3.21 30.04
C ARG A 172 -18.49 1.99 30.84
N GLN A 173 -17.33 1.41 30.53
CA GLN A 173 -16.78 0.32 31.32
C GLN A 173 -16.31 0.83 32.69
N PHE A 174 -16.63 0.11 33.76
CA PHE A 174 -16.08 0.36 35.09
C PHE A 174 -15.46 -0.90 35.69
N TYR A 175 -14.55 -0.71 36.64
CA TYR A 175 -13.72 -1.79 37.21
C TYR A 175 -14.09 -2.12 38.66
N TYR A 176 -14.57 -1.15 39.43
CA TYR A 176 -14.92 -1.34 40.84
C TYR A 176 -16.17 -0.55 41.20
N ILE A 177 -16.94 -1.08 42.14
CA ILE A 177 -17.98 -0.35 42.86
C ILE A 177 -17.57 -0.31 44.33
N ILE A 178 -17.46 0.90 44.88
CA ILE A 178 -17.24 1.13 46.31
C ILE A 178 -18.61 1.47 46.91
N HIS A 179 -19.18 0.58 47.72
CA HIS A 179 -20.53 0.72 48.30
C HIS A 179 -20.57 1.62 49.53
N ASP A 180 -19.42 1.85 50.16
CA ASP A 180 -19.24 2.70 51.34
C ASP A 180 -18.22 3.83 51.09
N GLY A 181 -18.28 4.42 49.89
CA GLY A 181 -17.35 5.47 49.45
C GLY A 181 -17.39 6.75 50.29
N ASN A 182 -18.48 6.99 51.03
CA ASN A 182 -18.59 8.09 51.98
C ASN A 182 -17.50 8.07 53.08
N ARG A 183 -16.99 6.89 53.44
CA ARG A 183 -15.91 6.72 54.44
C ARG A 183 -14.56 7.28 53.96
N VAL A 184 -14.40 7.44 52.65
CA VAL A 184 -13.20 7.98 52.00
C VAL A 184 -13.49 9.28 51.24
N ASN A 185 -14.56 9.99 51.63
CA ASN A 185 -14.99 11.26 51.03
C ASN A 185 -15.34 11.16 49.52
N LEU A 186 -15.88 10.02 49.10
CA LEU A 186 -16.50 9.78 47.79
C LEU A 186 -18.02 9.71 47.94
N SER A 187 -18.75 9.56 46.81
CA SER A 187 -20.19 9.25 46.89
C SER A 187 -20.42 7.91 47.57
N ALA A 188 -21.60 7.72 48.18
CA ALA A 188 -21.94 6.50 48.92
C ALA A 188 -21.72 5.25 48.05
N GLU A 189 -22.36 5.20 46.88
CA GLU A 189 -21.99 4.28 45.80
C GLU A 189 -21.09 5.04 44.82
N TYR A 190 -19.82 4.63 44.70
CA TYR A 190 -18.86 5.24 43.77
C TYR A 190 -18.40 4.21 42.73
N LEU A 191 -18.57 4.57 41.46
CA LEU A 191 -18.13 3.80 40.31
C LEU A 191 -16.73 4.25 39.89
N VAL A 192 -15.82 3.28 39.73
CA VAL A 192 -14.43 3.54 39.33
C VAL A 192 -14.28 3.16 37.86
N PHE A 193 -14.21 4.14 36.96
CA PHE A 193 -14.09 3.93 35.50
C PHE A 193 -12.64 3.82 35.02
N SER A 194 -11.70 4.40 35.77
CA SER A 194 -10.28 4.37 35.48
C SER A 194 -9.47 4.11 36.74
N ARG A 195 -8.22 3.63 36.59
CA ARG A 195 -7.28 3.45 37.71
C ARG A 195 -7.05 4.76 38.48
N TYR A 196 -7.31 5.91 37.85
CA TYR A 196 -7.10 7.25 38.42
C TYR A 196 -8.38 7.91 38.97
N ASP A 197 -9.55 7.28 38.83
CA ASP A 197 -10.82 7.95 39.21
C ASP A 197 -11.02 8.01 40.72
N ALA A 198 -10.62 6.96 41.44
CA ALA A 198 -10.75 6.91 42.89
C ALA A 198 -9.57 7.59 43.61
N CYS A 199 -8.42 7.72 42.93
CA CYS A 199 -7.19 8.29 43.48
C CYS A 199 -6.39 9.07 42.45
N ASP A 200 -5.89 10.23 42.88
CA ASP A 200 -5.19 11.20 42.04
C ASP A 200 -3.89 10.64 41.41
N TYR A 201 -3.32 9.54 41.94
CA TYR A 201 -2.17 8.82 41.38
C TYR A 201 -2.23 7.30 41.66
N GLY A 202 -2.08 6.47 40.62
CA GLY A 202 -1.84 5.01 40.73
C GLY A 202 -3.08 4.12 40.95
N SER A 203 -2.87 2.80 41.04
CA SER A 203 -3.92 1.78 41.22
C SER A 203 -4.29 1.57 42.68
N CYS A 204 -4.61 2.64 43.42
CA CYS A 204 -4.83 2.57 44.87
C CYS A 204 -5.92 1.57 45.29
N VAL A 205 -6.97 1.39 44.47
CA VAL A 205 -8.06 0.43 44.74
C VAL A 205 -7.51 -0.99 44.72
N ASP A 206 -6.69 -1.33 43.72
CA ASP A 206 -6.03 -2.63 43.61
C ASP A 206 -5.02 -2.86 44.75
N ASP A 207 -4.25 -1.82 45.07
CA ASP A 207 -3.26 -1.88 46.14
C ASP A 207 -3.94 -2.05 47.51
N TYR A 208 -5.04 -1.34 47.77
CA TYR A 208 -5.87 -1.46 48.96
C TYR A 208 -6.49 -2.86 49.08
N ILE A 209 -7.08 -3.38 48.00
CA ILE A 209 -7.64 -4.74 47.97
C ILE A 209 -6.54 -5.77 48.23
N ARG A 210 -5.35 -5.60 47.65
CA ARG A 210 -4.22 -6.53 47.81
C ARG A 210 -3.68 -6.52 49.24
N GLU A 211 -3.64 -5.37 49.89
CA GLU A 211 -3.08 -5.20 51.24
C GLU A 211 -4.07 -5.58 52.35
N TYR A 212 -5.30 -5.06 52.29
CA TYR A 212 -6.28 -5.19 53.36
C TYR A 212 -7.37 -6.22 53.06
N GLY A 213 -7.68 -6.46 51.78
CA GLY A 213 -8.81 -7.29 51.35
C GLY A 213 -10.18 -6.62 51.55
N ILE A 214 -11.23 -7.28 51.07
CA ILE A 214 -12.60 -6.76 51.04
C ILE A 214 -13.36 -7.22 52.28
N LEU A 215 -14.11 -6.32 52.93
CA LEU A 215 -14.99 -6.60 54.07
C LEU A 215 -14.34 -7.42 55.21
N LYS A 216 -13.05 -7.17 55.49
CA LYS A 216 -12.35 -7.80 56.62
C LYS A 216 -12.51 -6.98 57.89
N ASP A 217 -12.63 -7.64 59.03
CA ASP A 217 -12.73 -7.00 60.34
C ASP A 217 -11.35 -6.53 60.85
N ILE A 218 -10.71 -5.64 60.09
CA ILE A 218 -9.42 -5.02 60.41
C ILE A 218 -9.47 -3.52 60.12
N ASN A 219 -8.71 -2.74 60.87
CA ASN A 219 -8.46 -1.35 60.52
C ASN A 219 -7.64 -1.29 59.23
N SER A 220 -7.89 -0.27 58.41
CA SER A 220 -7.22 -0.10 57.13
C SER A 220 -6.90 1.36 56.85
N THR A 221 -6.00 1.60 55.90
CA THR A 221 -5.61 2.94 55.50
C THR A 221 -5.92 3.13 54.03
N TRP A 222 -6.65 4.20 53.70
CA TRP A 222 -6.90 4.61 52.32
C TRP A 222 -5.98 5.78 51.97
N GLU A 223 -5.07 5.55 51.02
CA GLU A 223 -4.11 6.55 50.56
C GLU A 223 -4.62 7.23 49.28
N ARG A 224 -5.00 8.51 49.39
CA ARG A 224 -5.35 9.37 48.26
C ARG A 224 -4.52 10.65 48.33
N PHE A 225 -3.35 10.64 47.71
CA PHE A 225 -2.41 11.77 47.77
C PHE A 225 -3.11 13.12 47.54
N PRO A 226 -2.94 14.12 48.43
CA PRO A 226 -2.04 14.16 49.59
C PRO A 226 -2.66 13.65 50.92
N ASN A 227 -3.91 13.17 50.90
CA ASN A 227 -4.67 12.79 52.07
C ASN A 227 -4.53 11.29 52.39
N VAL A 228 -4.32 10.97 53.67
CA VAL A 228 -4.34 9.60 54.18
C VAL A 228 -5.52 9.48 55.13
N ILE A 229 -6.46 8.60 54.80
CA ILE A 229 -7.68 8.39 55.59
C ILE A 229 -7.54 7.08 56.36
N GLN A 230 -7.54 7.16 57.69
CA GLN A 230 -7.57 6.00 58.57
C GLN A 230 -9.02 5.50 58.71
N LEU A 231 -9.26 4.25 58.31
CA LEU A 231 -10.58 3.63 58.32
C LEU A 231 -10.67 2.64 59.49
N PRO A 232 -11.61 2.85 60.43
CA PRO A 232 -11.89 1.84 61.45
C PRO A 232 -12.47 0.58 60.80
N SER A 233 -12.31 -0.57 61.44
CA SER A 233 -12.92 -1.83 60.99
C SER A 233 -14.43 -1.71 60.71
N PRO A 234 -15.00 -2.38 59.68
CA PRO A 234 -14.36 -3.27 58.70
C PRO A 234 -13.68 -2.52 57.54
N THR A 235 -12.89 -3.20 56.72
CA THR A 235 -12.33 -2.64 55.46
C THR A 235 -13.45 -2.24 54.49
N LEU A 236 -13.12 -1.45 53.46
CA LEU A 236 -14.11 -0.95 52.49
C LEU A 236 -14.88 -2.10 51.82
N ASP A 237 -16.15 -1.83 51.55
CA ASP A 237 -17.03 -2.71 50.79
C ASP A 237 -16.84 -2.42 49.30
N ILE A 238 -15.96 -3.22 48.68
CA ILE A 238 -15.59 -3.06 47.28
C ILE A 238 -16.01 -4.32 46.53
N THR A 239 -16.79 -4.14 45.47
CA THR A 239 -17.09 -5.21 44.50
C THR A 239 -16.17 -5.07 43.30
N PRO A 240 -15.16 -5.96 43.12
CA PRO A 240 -14.27 -5.93 41.98
C PRO A 240 -14.91 -6.59 40.75
N TYR A 241 -14.77 -5.94 39.61
CA TYR A 241 -15.10 -6.45 38.30
C TYR A 241 -13.78 -6.82 37.60
N ASP A 242 -13.20 -7.96 38.03
CA ASP A 242 -11.80 -8.40 37.84
C ASP A 242 -11.33 -8.65 36.39
N GLY A 243 -12.12 -8.25 35.39
CA GLY A 243 -11.72 -8.35 33.99
C GLY A 243 -11.72 -9.76 33.42
N LYS A 244 -12.09 -10.81 34.16
CA LYS A 244 -12.46 -12.10 33.54
C LYS A 244 -13.65 -11.84 32.62
N ALA A 245 -13.70 -12.51 31.46
CA ALA A 245 -14.66 -12.24 30.37
C ALA A 245 -16.14 -12.17 30.79
N ASN A 246 -16.49 -12.69 31.97
CA ASN A 246 -17.86 -12.71 32.49
C ASN A 246 -18.17 -11.60 33.51
N ASN A 247 -17.15 -10.89 34.02
CA ASN A 247 -17.28 -9.91 35.11
C ASN A 247 -16.87 -8.49 34.70
N LYS A 248 -16.65 -8.16 33.42
CA LYS A 248 -16.57 -6.74 33.03
C LYS A 248 -17.98 -6.15 33.04
N SER A 249 -18.15 -5.01 33.71
CA SER A 249 -19.42 -4.31 33.79
C SER A 249 -19.34 -2.95 33.13
N PHE A 250 -20.42 -2.61 32.44
CA PHE A 250 -20.62 -1.35 31.77
C PHE A 250 -21.82 -0.68 32.39
N ILE A 251 -21.77 0.64 32.56
CA ILE A 251 -22.94 1.42 32.91
C ILE A 251 -23.48 2.09 31.66
N TYR A 252 -24.79 1.99 31.46
CA TYR A 252 -25.49 2.79 30.48
C TYR A 252 -25.77 4.16 31.08
N THR A 253 -25.14 5.20 30.53
CA THR A 253 -25.10 6.54 31.12
C THR A 253 -26.46 7.26 31.24
N PRO A 254 -27.46 7.05 30.35
CA PRO A 254 -28.74 7.75 30.44
C PRO A 254 -29.63 7.32 31.61
N ASP A 255 -29.54 6.06 32.06
CA ASP A 255 -30.41 5.51 33.10
C ASP A 255 -29.64 4.83 34.26
N ASN A 256 -28.31 4.89 34.26
CA ASN A 256 -27.41 4.26 35.23
C ASN A 256 -27.59 2.75 35.41
N THR A 257 -28.15 2.05 34.42
CA THR A 257 -28.29 0.60 34.46
C THR A 257 -26.97 -0.10 34.15
N THR A 258 -26.72 -1.23 34.82
CA THR A 258 -25.45 -1.97 34.68
C THR A 258 -25.63 -3.19 33.79
N TYR A 259 -24.70 -3.36 32.86
CA TYR A 259 -24.67 -4.45 31.88
C TYR A 259 -23.37 -5.22 31.99
N THR A 260 -23.46 -6.54 31.94
CA THR A 260 -22.28 -7.41 31.90
C THR A 260 -21.74 -7.52 30.47
N LEU A 261 -20.44 -7.79 30.34
CA LEU A 261 -19.79 -8.01 29.04
C LEU A 261 -20.45 -9.10 28.19
N PRO A 262 -20.87 -10.27 28.73
CA PRO A 262 -21.61 -11.24 27.93
C PRO A 262 -22.91 -10.67 27.38
N ASN A 263 -23.64 -9.86 28.16
CA ASN A 263 -24.90 -9.24 27.75
C ASN A 263 -24.68 -8.23 26.61
N ILE A 264 -23.65 -7.39 26.72
CA ILE A 264 -23.28 -6.45 25.66
C ILE A 264 -22.82 -7.22 24.41
N THR A 265 -21.97 -8.22 24.56
CA THR A 265 -21.43 -8.97 23.41
C THR A 265 -22.51 -9.74 22.67
N SER A 266 -23.50 -10.31 23.36
CA SER A 266 -24.61 -11.03 22.72
C SER A 266 -25.61 -10.10 22.02
N ASN A 267 -25.73 -8.85 22.49
CA ASN A 267 -26.70 -7.88 21.99
C ASN A 267 -26.10 -6.78 21.10
N ALA A 268 -24.77 -6.72 21.00
CA ALA A 268 -24.06 -5.80 20.12
C ALA A 268 -24.27 -6.17 18.66
N VAL A 269 -24.67 -5.17 17.86
CA VAL A 269 -24.85 -5.29 16.42
C VAL A 269 -24.17 -4.12 15.74
N CYS A 270 -23.49 -4.40 14.64
CA CYS A 270 -22.92 -3.37 13.78
C CYS A 270 -23.95 -2.91 12.76
N GLN A 271 -24.26 -1.61 12.77
CA GLN A 271 -25.24 -1.02 11.85
C GLN A 271 -24.67 0.20 11.12
N PRO A 272 -25.13 0.49 9.90
CA PRO A 272 -24.74 1.69 9.18
C PRO A 272 -25.15 2.97 9.93
N VAL A 273 -24.21 3.89 10.08
CA VAL A 273 -24.43 5.22 10.66
C VAL A 273 -25.41 6.01 9.79
N MET A 274 -26.41 6.60 10.41
CA MET A 274 -27.42 7.46 9.77
C MET A 274 -27.31 8.88 10.31
N ILE A 275 -27.18 9.87 9.41
CA ILE A 275 -27.25 11.30 9.76
C ILE A 275 -28.27 11.95 8.84
N ASP A 276 -29.27 12.62 9.42
CA ASP A 276 -30.39 13.23 8.70
C ASP A 276 -31.13 12.24 7.78
N LEU A 277 -31.37 11.01 8.27
CA LEU A 277 -31.99 9.89 7.53
C LEU A 277 -31.18 9.43 6.31
N GLN A 278 -29.90 9.82 6.21
CA GLN A 278 -29.00 9.38 5.15
C GLN A 278 -27.88 8.51 5.70
N GLN A 279 -27.70 7.36 5.06
CA GLN A 279 -26.59 6.45 5.35
C GLN A 279 -25.25 7.11 5.01
N ARG A 280 -24.31 7.00 5.94
CA ARG A 280 -22.94 7.48 5.75
C ARG A 280 -22.03 6.36 5.25
N TYR A 281 -21.05 6.78 4.45
CA TYR A 281 -20.08 5.92 3.81
C TYR A 281 -18.68 6.37 4.20
N GLN A 282 -17.77 5.41 4.22
CA GLN A 282 -16.34 5.65 4.33
C GLN A 282 -15.66 5.17 3.05
N TRP A 283 -14.72 5.95 2.54
CA TRP A 283 -13.86 5.54 1.42
C TRP A 283 -12.50 5.13 1.98
N GLY A 284 -11.89 4.10 1.41
CA GLY A 284 -10.68 3.57 1.99
C GLY A 284 -10.00 2.48 1.19
N PHE A 285 -9.15 1.72 1.88
CA PHE A 285 -8.31 0.68 1.30
C PHE A 285 -8.60 -0.69 1.88
N SER A 286 -8.52 -1.70 1.02
CA SER A 286 -8.18 -3.06 1.43
C SER A 286 -6.68 -3.11 1.69
N VAL A 287 -6.32 -3.36 2.95
CA VAL A 287 -4.93 -3.35 3.41
C VAL A 287 -4.11 -4.45 2.72
N LEU A 288 -4.67 -5.66 2.58
CA LEU A 288 -4.05 -6.78 1.86
C LEU A 288 -3.79 -6.48 0.37
N GLN A 289 -4.77 -5.93 -0.33
CA GLN A 289 -4.61 -5.64 -1.76
C GLN A 289 -3.68 -4.46 -2.00
N LEU A 290 -3.71 -3.46 -1.12
CA LEU A 290 -2.78 -2.35 -1.15
C LEU A 290 -1.35 -2.88 -1.02
N GLU A 291 -1.07 -3.73 -0.03
CA GLU A 291 0.27 -4.30 0.17
C GLU A 291 0.72 -5.14 -1.03
N LEU A 292 -0.12 -6.05 -1.52
CA LEU A 292 0.18 -6.86 -2.70
C LEU A 292 0.52 -5.97 -3.90
N THR A 293 -0.26 -4.93 -4.14
CA THR A 293 -0.04 -3.99 -5.24
C THR A 293 1.27 -3.23 -5.07
N LEU A 294 1.61 -2.81 -3.85
CA LEU A 294 2.88 -2.14 -3.54
C LEU A 294 4.09 -3.07 -3.74
N ILE A 295 3.98 -4.35 -3.37
CA ILE A 295 5.03 -5.36 -3.61
C ILE A 295 5.25 -5.54 -5.11
N LEU A 296 4.18 -5.75 -5.88
CA LEU A 296 4.26 -5.90 -7.34
C LEU A 296 4.84 -4.65 -8.01
N PHE A 297 4.42 -3.46 -7.59
CA PHE A 297 4.94 -2.19 -8.08
C PHE A 297 6.43 -2.03 -7.77
N THR A 298 6.88 -2.48 -6.59
CA THR A 298 8.28 -2.48 -6.17
C THR A 298 9.12 -3.41 -7.04
N ILE A 299 8.66 -4.65 -7.25
CA ILE A 299 9.34 -5.63 -8.12
C ILE A 299 9.43 -5.09 -9.55
N TRP A 300 8.34 -4.55 -10.09
CA TRP A 300 8.30 -3.93 -11.41
C TRP A 300 9.29 -2.78 -11.50
N SER A 301 9.32 -1.89 -10.50
CA SER A 301 10.25 -0.77 -10.44
C SER A 301 11.68 -1.29 -10.49
N PHE A 302 12.11 -2.11 -9.53
CA PHE A 302 13.48 -2.61 -9.50
C PHE A 302 13.90 -3.30 -10.80
N GLY A 303 13.06 -4.16 -11.36
CA GLY A 303 13.44 -4.88 -12.57
C GLY A 303 13.52 -3.99 -13.81
N VAL A 304 12.61 -3.02 -13.97
CA VAL A 304 12.69 -2.04 -15.07
C VAL A 304 13.95 -1.18 -14.93
N TRP A 305 14.31 -0.81 -13.70
CA TRP A 305 15.53 -0.04 -13.42
C TRP A 305 16.79 -0.83 -13.75
N ILE A 306 16.91 -2.06 -13.24
CA ILE A 306 18.05 -2.95 -13.48
C ILE A 306 18.22 -3.18 -14.99
N MET A 307 17.13 -3.45 -15.71
CA MET A 307 17.17 -3.64 -17.16
C MET A 307 17.62 -2.39 -17.91
N TRP A 308 17.07 -1.23 -17.56
CA TRP A 308 17.45 0.03 -18.18
C TRP A 308 18.92 0.34 -17.91
N LEU A 309 19.36 0.16 -16.66
CA LEU A 309 20.72 0.43 -16.20
C LEU A 309 21.74 -0.47 -16.91
N ASP A 310 21.50 -1.78 -16.94
CA ASP A 310 22.37 -2.76 -17.62
C ASP A 310 22.53 -2.43 -19.11
N ALA A 311 21.41 -2.12 -19.78
CA ALA A 311 21.42 -1.79 -21.19
C ALA A 311 22.08 -0.43 -21.48
N HIS A 312 21.81 0.57 -20.65
CA HIS A 312 22.37 1.90 -20.80
C HIS A 312 23.90 1.87 -20.60
N PHE A 313 24.39 1.17 -19.58
CA PHE A 313 25.83 1.04 -19.34
C PHE A 313 26.57 0.40 -20.51
N LYS A 314 26.05 -0.73 -21.01
CA LYS A 314 26.70 -1.48 -22.09
C LYS A 314 26.66 -0.75 -23.43
N LEU A 315 25.65 0.08 -23.66
CA LEU A 315 25.57 0.92 -24.85
C LEU A 315 26.41 2.20 -24.72
N ALA A 316 26.46 2.81 -23.53
CA ALA A 316 27.24 4.01 -23.27
C ALA A 316 28.75 3.76 -23.36
N SER A 317 29.24 2.61 -22.89
CA SER A 317 30.65 2.24 -22.98
C SER A 317 31.15 2.00 -24.41
N ARG A 318 30.26 2.00 -25.41
CA ARG A 318 30.57 1.72 -26.82
C ARG A 318 30.46 2.94 -27.73
N GLY A 319 30.33 4.14 -27.15
CA GLY A 319 30.36 5.42 -27.87
C GLY A 319 29.16 5.73 -28.79
N ARG A 320 28.32 4.75 -29.17
CA ARG A 320 27.15 4.95 -30.06
C ARG A 320 25.82 4.58 -29.40
N TYR A 321 25.26 5.52 -28.64
CA TYR A 321 23.93 5.42 -28.05
C TYR A 321 22.84 6.00 -28.98
N GLU A 322 22.53 5.35 -30.11
CA GLU A 322 21.40 5.76 -30.94
C GLU A 322 20.42 4.61 -31.22
N VAL A 323 19.28 4.63 -30.52
CA VAL A 323 18.23 3.62 -30.71
C VAL A 323 17.55 3.88 -32.06
N PRO A 324 17.48 2.90 -32.99
CA PRO A 324 16.78 3.10 -34.26
C PRO A 324 15.34 3.51 -33.99
N HIS A 325 14.91 4.63 -34.58
CA HIS A 325 13.55 5.12 -34.43
C HIS A 325 13.03 5.73 -35.74
N GLY A 326 11.72 5.67 -35.96
CA GLY A 326 11.07 6.23 -37.15
C GLY A 326 11.61 5.66 -38.47
N PHE A 327 11.90 6.54 -39.43
CA PHE A 327 12.40 6.15 -40.76
C PHE A 327 13.71 5.36 -40.71
N LYS A 328 14.59 5.66 -39.76
CA LYS A 328 15.86 4.91 -39.60
C LYS A 328 15.62 3.45 -39.22
N ALA A 329 14.65 3.19 -38.33
CA ALA A 329 14.24 1.83 -38.02
C ALA A 329 13.63 1.13 -39.26
N THR A 330 12.86 1.87 -40.08
CA THR A 330 12.27 1.33 -41.32
C THR A 330 13.35 0.84 -42.28
N LEU A 331 14.39 1.65 -42.50
CA LEU A 331 15.51 1.31 -43.38
C LEU A 331 16.24 0.06 -42.87
N TYR A 332 16.57 0.02 -41.57
CA TYR A 332 17.19 -1.16 -40.96
C TYR A 332 16.38 -2.45 -41.15
N LEU A 333 15.05 -2.36 -41.01
CA LEU A 333 14.17 -3.50 -41.20
C LEU A 333 14.12 -3.94 -42.67
N ALA A 334 14.02 -2.98 -43.60
CA ALA A 334 13.99 -3.26 -45.04
C ALA A 334 15.28 -3.94 -45.51
N ASP A 335 16.43 -3.44 -45.07
CA ASP A 335 17.74 -4.03 -45.39
C ASP A 335 17.84 -5.46 -44.83
N SER A 336 17.43 -5.68 -43.57
CA SER A 336 17.43 -7.01 -42.96
C SER A 336 16.50 -8.00 -43.66
N ILE A 337 15.35 -7.55 -44.18
CA ILE A 337 14.44 -8.38 -44.97
C ILE A 337 15.09 -8.76 -46.30
N ARG A 338 15.71 -7.79 -46.99
CA ARG A 338 16.38 -8.04 -48.27
C ARG A 338 17.50 -9.07 -48.10
N ASP A 339 18.33 -8.93 -47.07
CA ASP A 339 19.42 -9.84 -46.76
C ASP A 339 18.94 -11.27 -46.46
N ASP A 340 17.89 -11.43 -45.65
CA ASP A 340 17.34 -12.74 -45.31
C ASP A 340 16.72 -13.45 -46.54
N PHE A 341 16.07 -12.71 -47.45
CA PHE A 341 15.45 -13.26 -48.65
C PHE A 341 16.44 -13.58 -49.77
N ILE A 342 17.58 -12.87 -49.84
CA ILE A 342 18.74 -13.30 -50.66
C ILE A 342 19.15 -14.73 -50.28
N GLY A 343 19.15 -15.06 -48.98
CA GLY A 343 19.46 -16.41 -48.49
C GLY A 343 18.43 -17.49 -48.87
N VAL A 344 17.22 -17.10 -49.25
CA VAL A 344 16.14 -18.00 -49.72
C VAL A 344 16.11 -18.09 -51.26
N GLY A 345 16.85 -17.21 -51.95
CA GLY A 345 16.89 -17.16 -53.42
C GLY A 345 15.66 -16.49 -54.05
N GLU A 346 14.91 -15.71 -53.28
CA GLU A 346 13.70 -15.02 -53.75
C GLU A 346 13.79 -13.51 -53.52
N GLU A 347 13.15 -12.74 -54.40
CA GLU A 347 13.13 -11.28 -54.31
C GLU A 347 11.88 -10.83 -53.54
N PRO A 348 12.02 -10.20 -52.36
CA PRO A 348 10.89 -9.94 -51.47
C PRO A 348 9.87 -8.96 -52.05
N GLU A 349 10.30 -8.10 -52.98
CA GLU A 349 9.46 -7.10 -53.66
C GLU A 349 8.53 -7.73 -54.71
N SER A 350 8.87 -8.92 -55.19
CA SER A 350 8.07 -9.64 -56.19
C SER A 350 6.94 -10.47 -55.58
N LEU A 351 6.96 -10.69 -54.26
CA LEU A 351 6.04 -11.58 -53.57
C LEU A 351 4.72 -10.90 -53.19
N THR A 352 3.62 -11.64 -53.30
CA THR A 352 2.36 -11.19 -52.71
C THR A 352 2.45 -11.19 -51.18
N LYS A 353 1.59 -10.39 -50.52
CA LYS A 353 1.55 -10.28 -49.06
C LYS A 353 1.43 -11.62 -48.32
N ASP A 354 0.65 -12.55 -48.88
CA ASP A 354 0.40 -13.85 -48.25
C ASP A 354 1.56 -14.83 -48.49
N GLU A 355 2.16 -14.81 -49.68
CA GLU A 355 3.39 -15.57 -49.99
C GLU A 355 4.57 -15.10 -49.13
N PHE A 356 4.77 -13.78 -49.02
CA PHE A 356 5.78 -13.19 -48.14
C PHE A 356 5.60 -13.65 -46.70
N ARG A 357 4.36 -13.60 -46.18
CA ARG A 357 4.07 -14.02 -44.80
C ARG A 357 4.27 -15.52 -44.58
N ARG A 358 3.95 -16.34 -45.58
CA ARG A 358 4.16 -17.79 -45.54
C ARG A 358 5.65 -18.10 -45.50
N GLN A 359 6.43 -17.59 -46.45
CA GLN A 359 7.87 -17.81 -46.50
C GLN A 359 8.60 -17.28 -45.27
N ALA A 360 8.27 -16.07 -44.83
CA ALA A 360 8.85 -15.51 -43.61
C ALA A 360 8.56 -16.37 -42.37
N ARG A 361 7.42 -17.08 -42.33
CA ARG A 361 7.06 -17.95 -41.20
C ARG A 361 7.71 -19.33 -41.31
N GLU A 362 7.62 -19.97 -42.45
CA GLU A 362 8.03 -21.36 -42.67
C GLU A 362 9.55 -21.48 -42.84
N HIS A 363 10.15 -20.59 -43.63
CA HIS A 363 11.56 -20.69 -44.00
C HIS A 363 12.45 -19.83 -43.08
N LEU A 364 12.00 -18.63 -42.72
CA LEU A 364 12.81 -17.67 -41.95
C LEU A 364 12.52 -17.68 -40.43
N LYS A 365 11.55 -18.49 -39.96
CA LYS A 365 11.09 -18.54 -38.55
C LYS A 365 10.75 -17.16 -37.97
N GLY A 366 10.22 -16.26 -38.80
CA GLY A 366 9.86 -14.87 -38.44
C GLY A 366 10.92 -13.80 -38.77
N GLY A 367 11.99 -14.16 -39.47
CA GLY A 367 13.05 -13.23 -39.89
C GLY A 367 14.13 -12.99 -38.83
N ARG A 368 15.22 -12.34 -39.24
CA ARG A 368 16.36 -11.95 -38.40
C ARG A 368 16.64 -10.46 -38.59
N VAL A 369 16.65 -9.72 -37.49
CA VAL A 369 17.16 -8.35 -37.45
C VAL A 369 18.28 -8.32 -36.42
N GLU A 370 19.48 -8.03 -36.88
CA GLU A 370 20.69 -7.89 -36.08
C GLU A 370 21.28 -6.50 -36.29
N ILE A 371 21.85 -5.92 -35.23
CA ILE A 371 22.59 -4.65 -35.34
C ILE A 371 24.05 -4.98 -35.09
N GLN A 372 24.91 -4.67 -36.05
CA GLN A 372 26.35 -4.82 -35.86
C GLN A 372 26.82 -3.89 -34.74
N ALA A 373 27.38 -4.47 -33.68
CA ALA A 373 27.97 -3.69 -32.60
C ALA A 373 29.34 -3.13 -33.03
N PRO A 374 29.62 -1.83 -32.83
CA PRO A 374 30.98 -1.31 -33.00
C PRO A 374 31.93 -2.00 -32.01
N GLN A 375 33.20 -2.19 -32.41
CA GLN A 375 34.24 -2.74 -31.53
C GLN A 375 34.41 -1.88 -30.27
N LEU A 376 34.70 -2.53 -29.14
CA LEU A 376 34.77 -1.92 -27.82
C LEU A 376 35.89 -0.86 -27.78
N GLU A 377 35.52 0.42 -27.74
CA GLU A 377 36.47 1.52 -27.64
C GLU A 377 36.80 1.76 -26.15
N ASN A 378 37.83 1.06 -25.66
CA ASN A 378 38.40 1.10 -24.32
C ASN A 378 37.48 0.79 -23.12
N ASP A 379 37.94 -0.13 -22.28
CA ASP A 379 37.38 -0.45 -20.95
C ASP A 379 37.73 0.67 -19.95
N ASP A 380 37.17 1.86 -20.18
CA ASP A 380 37.31 2.97 -19.25
C ASP A 380 36.41 2.72 -18.03
N SER A 381 37.07 2.37 -16.92
CA SER A 381 36.44 1.85 -15.69
C SER A 381 35.10 2.52 -15.36
N PHE A 382 34.07 1.70 -15.17
CA PHE A 382 32.74 2.04 -14.63
C PHE A 382 32.77 3.17 -13.59
N ARG A 383 33.79 3.16 -12.73
CA ARG A 383 34.05 4.15 -11.69
C ARG A 383 34.25 5.58 -12.24
N ARG A 384 35.01 5.78 -13.31
CA ARG A 384 35.21 7.11 -13.93
C ARG A 384 33.91 7.69 -14.46
N TRP A 385 33.16 6.89 -15.22
CA TRP A 385 31.85 7.32 -15.75
C TRP A 385 30.86 7.62 -14.62
N PHE A 386 30.75 6.74 -13.61
CA PHE A 386 29.86 6.95 -12.46
C PHE A 386 30.20 8.25 -11.73
N TRP A 387 31.50 8.53 -11.55
CA TRP A 387 31.96 9.79 -10.99
C TRP A 387 31.63 11.01 -11.85
N HIS A 388 31.72 10.92 -13.17
CA HIS A 388 31.32 12.01 -14.08
C HIS A 388 29.80 12.24 -14.04
N TRP A 389 29.01 11.18 -14.00
CA TRP A 389 27.56 11.26 -13.89
C TRP A 389 27.11 11.85 -12.55
N VAL A 390 27.72 11.42 -11.43
CA VAL A 390 27.48 11.97 -10.08
C VAL A 390 27.85 13.45 -10.04
N LYS A 391 29.01 13.83 -10.59
CA LYS A 391 29.44 15.24 -10.67
C LYS A 391 28.53 16.09 -11.56
N GLY A 392 27.96 15.52 -12.61
CA GLY A 392 27.03 16.21 -13.52
C GLY A 392 25.63 16.41 -12.93
N ASN A 393 25.24 15.62 -11.92
CA ASN A 393 23.89 15.62 -11.35
C ASN A 393 23.88 15.86 -9.82
N LYS A 394 24.75 16.76 -9.31
CA LYS A 394 24.98 17.01 -7.87
C LYS A 394 23.71 17.21 -7.02
N LEU A 395 22.77 18.03 -7.51
CA LEU A 395 21.52 18.35 -6.81
C LEU A 395 20.64 17.10 -6.60
N TRP A 396 20.68 16.20 -7.58
CA TRP A 396 19.92 14.97 -7.57
C TRP A 396 20.58 13.92 -6.69
N THR A 397 21.91 13.75 -6.78
CA THR A 397 22.63 12.85 -5.88
C THR A 397 22.50 13.24 -4.41
N LEU A 398 22.41 14.53 -4.09
CA LEU A 398 22.08 15.01 -2.74
C LEU A 398 20.66 14.63 -2.33
N SER A 399 19.68 14.77 -3.24
CA SER A 399 18.30 14.35 -3.00
C SER A 399 18.18 12.83 -2.80
N PHE A 400 19.02 12.04 -3.49
CA PHE A 400 19.12 10.58 -3.28
C PHE A 400 19.63 10.23 -1.89
N LEU A 401 20.75 10.83 -1.50
CA LEU A 401 21.38 10.57 -0.21
C LEU A 401 20.48 11.02 0.94
N PHE A 402 19.76 12.14 0.76
CA PHE A 402 18.74 12.59 1.70
C PHE A 402 17.60 11.58 1.82
N ALA A 403 17.06 11.09 0.69
CA ALA A 403 16.04 10.04 0.68
C ALA A 403 16.53 8.73 1.33
N ILE A 404 17.82 8.38 1.19
CA ILE A 404 18.41 7.20 1.86
C ILE A 404 18.43 7.44 3.37
N GLY A 405 18.89 8.61 3.81
CA GLY A 405 18.94 8.98 5.23
C GLY A 405 17.57 8.98 5.91
N THR A 406 16.52 9.44 5.22
CA THR A 406 15.14 9.42 5.76
C THR A 406 14.52 8.02 5.76
N SER A 407 15.05 7.09 4.97
CA SER A 407 14.55 5.72 4.87
C SER A 407 15.09 4.78 5.93
N PHE A 408 16.29 5.06 6.46
CA PHE A 408 16.85 4.29 7.58
C PHE A 408 16.08 4.48 8.89
N ASN A 409 15.38 5.62 9.05
CA ASN A 409 14.62 5.92 10.27
C ASN A 409 13.13 5.49 10.22
N PHE A 410 12.58 5.15 9.04
CA PHE A 410 11.17 4.80 8.87
C PHE A 410 11.01 3.53 8.05
N ARG A 411 10.45 2.46 8.65
CA ARG A 411 10.26 1.13 8.04
C ARG A 411 9.39 1.11 6.76
N GLY A 412 8.82 2.24 6.31
CA GLY A 412 7.94 2.33 5.12
C GLY A 412 8.53 3.06 3.89
N ASN A 413 9.78 3.52 3.94
CA ASN A 413 10.28 4.54 3.00
C ASN A 413 10.99 4.00 1.73
N SER A 414 10.99 2.67 1.51
CA SER A 414 11.73 2.03 0.40
C SER A 414 11.22 2.40 -1.00
N ILE A 415 9.94 2.75 -1.15
CA ILE A 415 9.30 3.05 -2.45
C ILE A 415 9.66 4.46 -2.96
N LEU A 416 9.79 5.44 -2.05
CA LEU A 416 10.19 6.82 -2.37
C LEU A 416 11.64 6.87 -2.88
N LEU A 417 12.50 6.09 -2.23
CA LEU A 417 13.88 5.84 -2.66
C LEU A 417 13.97 5.27 -4.08
N LEU A 418 13.07 4.35 -4.43
CA LEU A 418 13.09 3.69 -5.74
C LEU A 418 12.64 4.61 -6.87
N MET A 419 11.55 5.34 -6.65
CA MET A 419 11.04 6.29 -7.64
C MET A 419 12.02 7.46 -7.85
N MET A 420 12.71 7.92 -6.80
CA MET A 420 13.79 8.89 -6.92
C MET A 420 15.02 8.28 -7.63
N SER A 421 15.41 7.04 -7.33
CA SER A 421 16.48 6.32 -8.05
C SER A 421 16.21 6.23 -9.55
N PHE A 422 14.95 6.02 -9.95
CA PHE A 422 14.49 6.05 -11.33
C PHE A 422 14.61 7.41 -12.00
N ALA A 423 14.08 8.44 -11.34
CA ALA A 423 14.11 9.81 -11.84
C ALA A 423 15.56 10.30 -12.03
N MET A 424 16.48 9.81 -11.20
CA MET A 424 17.88 10.14 -11.26
C MET A 424 18.63 9.36 -12.31
N ALA A 425 18.55 8.03 -12.29
CA ALA A 425 19.32 7.16 -13.18
C ALA A 425 19.07 7.49 -14.65
N ALA A 426 17.83 7.84 -14.99
CA ALA A 426 17.49 8.11 -16.37
C ALA A 426 18.12 9.41 -16.91
N GLY A 427 18.95 9.28 -17.95
CA GLY A 427 19.45 10.37 -18.81
C GLY A 427 18.34 11.10 -19.60
N TRP A 428 17.18 11.35 -18.98
CA TRP A 428 16.00 11.93 -19.60
C TRP A 428 16.01 13.46 -19.51
N GLY A 429 15.34 14.11 -20.46
CA GLY A 429 15.24 15.56 -20.50
C GLY A 429 14.64 16.14 -19.21
N LYS A 430 14.97 17.41 -18.91
CA LYS A 430 14.59 18.10 -17.66
C LYS A 430 13.09 17.98 -17.31
N LYS A 431 12.21 17.97 -18.32
CA LYS A 431 10.75 17.86 -18.15
C LYS A 431 10.33 16.50 -17.56
N THR A 432 10.89 15.40 -18.06
CA THR A 432 10.54 14.04 -17.63
C THR A 432 11.02 13.74 -16.21
N ARG A 433 12.17 14.31 -15.83
CA ARG A 433 12.70 14.21 -14.46
C ARG A 433 11.81 14.94 -13.45
N ALA A 434 11.32 16.13 -13.81
CA ALA A 434 10.41 16.89 -12.95
C ALA A 434 9.08 16.16 -12.73
N THR A 435 8.49 15.57 -13.78
CA THR A 435 7.24 14.80 -13.68
C THR A 435 7.40 13.57 -12.78
N MET A 436 8.54 12.86 -12.86
CA MET A 436 8.81 11.71 -11.99
C MET A 436 9.05 12.10 -10.53
N ALA A 437 9.77 13.19 -10.27
CA ALA A 437 9.92 13.69 -8.91
C ALA A 437 8.56 14.03 -8.29
N TRP A 438 7.68 14.65 -9.08
CA TRP A 438 6.32 14.99 -8.65
C TRP A 438 5.46 13.74 -8.36
N ALA A 439 5.49 12.73 -9.24
CA ALA A 439 4.79 11.47 -9.04
C ALA A 439 5.35 10.65 -7.86
N ALA A 440 6.67 10.66 -7.68
CA ALA A 440 7.35 10.00 -6.57
C ALA A 440 6.96 10.60 -5.21
N ILE A 441 6.87 11.93 -5.14
CA ILE A 441 6.45 12.65 -3.94
C ILE A 441 5.00 12.29 -3.61
N ILE A 442 4.07 12.34 -4.59
CA ILE A 442 2.66 12.04 -4.30
C ILE A 442 2.47 10.60 -3.85
N VAL A 443 2.96 9.63 -4.61
CA VAL A 443 2.78 8.20 -4.29
C VAL A 443 3.50 7.86 -2.99
N GLY A 444 4.73 8.35 -2.83
CA GLY A 444 5.52 8.09 -1.64
C GLY A 444 5.00 8.78 -0.38
N SER A 445 4.44 9.99 -0.49
CA SER A 445 3.79 10.68 0.62
C SER A 445 2.48 10.00 1.01
N ILE A 446 1.66 9.56 0.05
CA ILE A 446 0.43 8.83 0.35
C ILE A 446 0.76 7.51 1.06
N VAL A 447 1.68 6.71 0.53
CA VAL A 447 2.10 5.44 1.15
C VAL A 447 2.74 5.67 2.52
N ASN A 448 3.56 6.71 2.70
CA ASN A 448 4.11 7.06 4.01
C ASN A 448 3.04 7.47 5.00
N LEU A 449 2.08 8.31 4.61
CA LEU A 449 1.02 8.74 5.50
C LEU A 449 0.13 7.56 5.90
N THR A 450 -0.15 6.65 4.96
CA THR A 450 -0.91 5.43 5.25
C THR A 450 -0.14 4.48 6.18
N MET A 451 1.15 4.23 5.93
CA MET A 451 1.99 3.37 6.77
C MET A 451 2.29 4.01 8.13
N PHE A 452 2.49 5.33 8.17
CA PHE A 452 2.63 6.09 9.41
C PHE A 452 1.35 6.00 10.23
N TYR A 453 0.19 6.17 9.61
CA TYR A 453 -1.10 6.02 10.28
C TYR A 453 -1.33 4.60 10.80
N ILE A 454 -0.99 3.56 10.02
CA ILE A 454 -1.10 2.16 10.43
C ILE A 454 -0.12 1.83 11.57
N SER A 455 1.16 2.20 11.46
CA SER A 455 2.15 1.98 12.52
C SER A 455 1.87 2.84 13.75
N TYR A 456 1.34 4.06 13.59
CA TYR A 456 0.85 4.88 14.70
C TYR A 456 -0.29 4.17 15.43
N ARG A 457 -1.22 3.54 14.69
CA ARG A 457 -2.32 2.74 15.25
C ARG A 457 -1.86 1.45 15.92
N GLU A 458 -0.82 0.78 15.40
CA GLU A 458 -0.22 -0.42 16.01
C GLU A 458 0.64 -0.11 17.24
N ILE A 459 1.44 0.97 17.22
CA ILE A 459 2.33 1.37 18.31
C ILE A 459 1.55 2.04 19.45
N HIS A 460 0.48 2.76 19.13
CA HIS A 460 -0.45 3.34 20.12
C HIS A 460 -1.70 2.48 20.34
N GLY A 461 -1.54 1.15 20.33
CA GLY A 461 -2.37 0.30 21.19
C GLY A 461 -2.13 0.69 22.65
N LEU A 462 -2.67 1.83 23.06
CA LEU A 462 -2.67 2.29 24.44
C LEU A 462 -3.82 1.54 25.14
N ASP A 463 -3.37 0.45 25.74
CA ASP A 463 -3.90 -0.36 26.85
C ASP A 463 -5.31 -0.96 26.73
#